data_AF-A0A1F6HIU2-F1
#
_entry.id   AF-A0A1F6HIU2-F1
#
_cell.length_a   1.000
_cell.length_b   1.000
_cell.length_c   1.000
_cell.angle_alpha   90.00
_cell.angle_beta   90.00
_cell.angle_gamma   90.00
#
_symmetry.space_group_name_H-M   'P 1'
#
loop_
_entity.id
_entity.type
_entity.pdbx_description
1 polymer ?
#
loop_
_entity_poly.entity_id
_entity_poly.type
_entity_poly.pdbx_seq_one_letter_code
_entity_poly.pdbx_strand_id
1 'polypeptide(L)'
;MESFFCFFTQMITGLIGKKIGHAQAFLEDGKRVPVSSVLVTSNIITQLKTQEKEGYNAFQFGIDLMKKTNKSQGGHSKKAGIEKTPRFLKEIRVDALGDLSLGRLVKAEEVLKQGDLVDVTGTSKGKGYAGVVKRHHFKGGPRTHGQSDRERAPGSSGQTTTPGRVYKGKRMSGKMGNAKRTVKNLVVLSVQGDTVLLKGLVPGIPDSVLIIKKVGEDKKFIPLFKKQTVDSNVKPEPEQNDVKEKKIDDESTNEIKAEPSKEEKKEEKSEIKEKQNAK
;
A
#
# COMPACT_ATOMS: atom_id res chain seq x y z
N MET A 1 -27.14 -27.07 -26.88
CA MET A 1 -27.16 -27.36 -25.43
C MET A 1 -25.79 -27.94 -25.12
N GLU A 2 -24.81 -27.28 -24.53
CA GLU A 2 -24.74 -26.06 -23.72
C GLU A 2 -23.68 -25.15 -24.33
N SER A 3 -24.08 -23.94 -24.67
CA SER A 3 -23.13 -22.88 -25.02
C SER A 3 -22.38 -22.52 -23.74
N PHE A 4 -21.19 -23.10 -23.55
CA PHE A 4 -20.24 -22.68 -22.53
C PHE A 4 -19.95 -21.21 -22.77
N PHE A 5 -20.67 -20.38 -22.03
CA PHE A 5 -20.61 -18.94 -22.06
C PHE A 5 -19.19 -18.56 -21.65
N CYS A 6 -18.33 -18.33 -22.64
CA CYS A 6 -17.01 -17.75 -22.45
C CYS A 6 -17.25 -16.37 -21.86
N PHE A 7 -17.26 -16.30 -20.53
CA PHE A 7 -17.44 -15.10 -19.73
C PHE A 7 -16.41 -14.09 -20.20
N PHE A 8 -16.87 -13.15 -21.04
CA PHE A 8 -16.27 -11.87 -21.39
C PHE A 8 -14.79 -11.78 -20.99
N THR A 9 -13.90 -12.41 -21.76
CA THR A 9 -12.45 -12.33 -21.54
C THR A 9 -12.01 -10.89 -21.79
N GLN A 10 -12.03 -10.09 -20.72
CA GLN A 10 -11.40 -8.79 -20.67
C GLN A 10 -9.92 -9.00 -21.01
N MET A 11 -9.50 -8.55 -22.18
CA MET A 11 -8.22 -8.93 -22.79
C MET A 11 -7.00 -8.34 -22.06
N ILE A 12 -7.23 -7.26 -21.30
CA ILE A 12 -6.24 -6.64 -20.44
C ILE A 12 -6.44 -7.19 -19.03
N THR A 13 -5.59 -8.14 -18.64
CA THR A 13 -5.69 -8.82 -17.33
C THR A 13 -4.88 -8.13 -16.25
N GLY A 14 -4.14 -7.06 -16.54
CA GLY A 14 -3.38 -6.37 -15.51
C GLY A 14 -3.00 -4.94 -15.89
N LEU A 15 -2.60 -4.19 -14.88
CA LEU A 15 -2.27 -2.77 -14.92
C LEU A 15 -0.98 -2.52 -14.14
N ILE A 16 -0.30 -1.41 -14.44
CA ILE A 16 0.78 -0.90 -13.61
C ILE A 16 0.24 0.29 -12.82
N GLY A 17 0.64 0.40 -11.56
CA GLY A 17 0.32 1.55 -10.72
C GLY A 17 1.44 1.90 -9.76
N LYS A 18 1.28 3.02 -9.07
CA LYS A 18 2.15 3.47 -7.99
C LYS A 18 1.42 3.44 -6.67
N LYS A 19 2.08 2.93 -5.65
CA LYS A 19 1.56 2.97 -4.29
C LYS A 19 1.52 4.40 -3.78
N ILE A 20 0.36 4.94 -3.42
CA ILE A 20 0.29 6.25 -2.72
C ILE A 20 0.54 6.02 -1.23
N GLY A 21 -0.25 5.15 -0.61
CA GLY A 21 -0.23 4.96 0.83
C GLY A 21 -1.28 3.97 1.32
N HIS A 22 -1.49 3.97 2.62
CA HIS A 22 -2.50 3.15 3.29
C HIS A 22 -3.37 4.03 4.17
N ALA A 23 -4.64 3.67 4.25
CA ALA A 23 -5.61 4.28 5.15
C ALA A 23 -6.48 3.19 5.76
N GLN A 24 -7.55 3.60 6.43
CA GLN A 24 -8.60 2.73 6.92
C GLN A 24 -9.92 3.16 6.32
N ALA A 25 -10.79 2.20 6.04
CA ALA A 25 -12.15 2.47 5.60
C ALA A 25 -13.13 1.59 6.38
N PHE A 26 -14.40 1.98 6.37
CA PHE A 26 -15.48 1.21 6.95
C PHE A 26 -16.29 0.57 5.83
N LEU A 27 -16.60 -0.71 5.98
CA LEU A 27 -17.56 -1.41 5.14
C LEU A 27 -18.98 -1.09 5.59
N GLU A 28 -19.97 -1.38 4.75
CA GLU A 28 -21.39 -1.22 5.12
C GLU A 28 -21.78 -2.03 6.37
N ASP A 29 -21.14 -3.19 6.60
CA ASP A 29 -21.26 -4.00 7.81
C ASP A 29 -20.77 -3.31 9.11
N GLY A 30 -20.20 -2.11 9.02
CA GLY A 30 -19.53 -1.43 10.15
C GLY A 30 -18.13 -1.95 10.47
N LYS A 31 -17.62 -2.94 9.73
CA LYS A 31 -16.25 -3.47 9.91
C LYS A 31 -15.20 -2.47 9.41
N ARG A 32 -14.20 -2.18 10.26
CA ARG A 32 -13.01 -1.39 9.89
C ARG A 32 -12.01 -2.28 9.15
N VAL A 33 -11.62 -1.87 7.94
CA VAL A 33 -10.65 -2.60 7.11
C VAL A 33 -9.47 -1.69 6.71
N PRO A 34 -8.23 -2.22 6.69
CA PRO A 34 -7.10 -1.49 6.14
C PRO A 34 -7.23 -1.43 4.62
N VAL A 35 -6.96 -0.26 4.05
CA VAL A 35 -7.03 -0.02 2.60
C VAL A 35 -5.72 0.51 2.06
N SER A 36 -5.36 0.12 0.84
CA SER A 36 -4.22 0.63 0.10
C SER A 36 -4.70 1.43 -1.10
N SER A 37 -4.24 2.67 -1.22
CA SER A 37 -4.52 3.52 -2.38
C SER A 37 -3.39 3.36 -3.40
N VAL A 38 -3.76 2.98 -4.62
CA VAL A 38 -2.83 2.82 -5.75
C VAL A 38 -3.23 3.78 -6.87
N LEU A 39 -2.29 4.61 -7.31
CA LEU A 39 -2.45 5.47 -8.46
C LEU A 39 -2.12 4.69 -9.73
N VAL A 40 -3.12 4.44 -10.54
CA VAL A 40 -3.01 3.82 -11.86
C VAL A 40 -3.13 4.93 -12.89
N THR A 41 -2.07 5.73 -13.03
CA THR A 41 -1.98 6.71 -14.11
C THR A 41 -1.99 6.01 -15.47
N SER A 42 -2.48 6.70 -16.49
CA SER A 42 -2.64 6.23 -17.87
C SER A 42 -1.51 5.30 -18.33
N ASN A 43 -1.83 4.01 -18.43
CA ASN A 43 -0.91 2.97 -18.85
C ASN A 43 -0.83 2.95 -20.38
N ILE A 44 0.34 3.26 -20.95
CA ILE A 44 0.52 3.29 -22.41
C ILE A 44 1.05 1.95 -22.89
N ILE A 45 0.42 1.37 -23.92
CA ILE A 45 0.92 0.14 -24.55
C ILE A 45 2.12 0.48 -25.43
N THR A 46 3.30 -0.02 -25.08
CA THR A 46 4.55 0.25 -25.81
C THR A 46 4.92 -0.84 -26.80
N GLN A 47 4.58 -2.09 -26.51
CA GLN A 47 4.90 -3.22 -27.39
C GLN A 47 3.87 -4.33 -27.20
N LEU A 48 3.53 -4.97 -28.30
CA LEU A 48 2.75 -6.20 -28.35
C LEU A 48 3.70 -7.33 -28.76
N LYS A 49 3.80 -8.37 -27.93
CA LYS A 49 4.59 -9.57 -28.18
C LYS A 49 3.67 -10.71 -28.53
N THR A 50 4.03 -11.41 -29.59
CA THR A 50 3.25 -12.47 -30.23
C THR A 50 4.00 -13.79 -30.15
N GLN A 51 3.27 -14.90 -30.10
CA GLN A 51 3.86 -16.22 -30.04
C GLN A 51 4.80 -16.54 -31.22
N GLU A 52 4.51 -16.04 -32.42
CA GLU A 52 5.32 -16.29 -33.62
C GLU A 52 6.71 -15.65 -33.57
N LYS A 53 6.83 -14.45 -32.99
CA LYS A 53 8.09 -13.69 -32.94
C LYS A 53 8.86 -13.89 -31.65
N GLU A 54 8.18 -13.90 -30.50
CA GLU A 54 8.80 -13.93 -29.18
C GLU A 54 8.59 -15.25 -28.42
N GLY A 55 7.77 -16.17 -28.94
CA GLY A 55 7.48 -17.45 -28.31
C GLY A 55 6.44 -17.39 -27.19
N TYR A 56 5.85 -16.21 -26.92
CA TYR A 56 4.76 -16.04 -25.97
C TYR A 56 3.96 -14.77 -26.24
N ASN A 57 2.73 -14.77 -25.75
CA ASN A 57 1.79 -13.67 -25.81
C ASN A 57 1.93 -12.76 -24.58
N ALA A 58 2.29 -11.49 -24.80
CA ALA A 58 2.36 -10.48 -23.75
C ALA A 58 2.20 -9.08 -24.34
N PHE A 59 1.70 -8.14 -23.53
CA PHE A 59 1.83 -6.72 -23.82
C PHE A 59 2.78 -6.06 -22.81
N GLN A 60 3.45 -5.01 -23.27
CA GLN A 60 4.31 -4.18 -22.46
C GLN A 60 3.61 -2.85 -22.19
N PHE A 61 3.49 -2.51 -20.90
CA PHE A 61 3.00 -1.22 -20.44
C PHE A 61 4.14 -0.31 -20.04
N GLY A 62 3.98 0.96 -20.37
CA GLY A 62 4.82 2.08 -19.95
C GLY A 62 4.06 3.04 -19.04
N ILE A 63 4.69 3.42 -17.92
CA ILE A 63 4.23 4.50 -17.03
C ILE A 63 5.36 5.50 -16.78
N ASP A 64 4.99 6.66 -16.22
CA ASP A 64 5.88 7.77 -15.86
C ASP A 64 6.69 8.32 -17.04
N LEU A 65 6.21 9.38 -17.68
CA LEU A 65 6.93 9.98 -18.80
C LEU A 65 8.24 10.65 -18.34
N MET A 66 9.36 10.28 -18.95
CA MET A 66 10.68 10.86 -18.67
C MET A 66 10.97 12.07 -19.56
N LYS A 67 11.58 13.11 -18.99
CA LYS A 67 12.09 14.26 -19.76
C LYS A 67 13.41 13.94 -20.49
N LYS A 68 14.30 13.17 -19.86
CA LYS A 68 15.59 12.74 -20.42
C LYS A 68 15.56 11.24 -20.63
N THR A 69 15.79 10.77 -21.85
CA THR A 69 15.75 9.35 -22.22
C THR A 69 17.09 8.92 -22.81
N ASN A 70 17.43 7.64 -22.63
CA ASN A 70 18.56 7.05 -23.35
C ASN A 70 18.14 6.82 -24.83
N LYS A 71 19.08 6.93 -25.77
CA LYS A 71 18.81 6.81 -27.22
C LYS A 71 18.08 5.51 -27.56
N SER A 72 18.48 4.39 -26.97
CA SER A 72 17.85 3.08 -27.21
C SER A 72 16.40 3.01 -26.71
N GLN A 73 16.10 3.57 -25.53
CA GLN A 73 14.73 3.59 -25.00
C GLN A 73 13.84 4.56 -25.77
N GLY A 74 14.41 5.68 -26.22
CA GLY A 74 13.75 6.62 -27.13
C GLY A 74 13.39 5.97 -28.47
N GLY A 75 14.33 5.26 -29.09
CA GLY A 75 14.08 4.52 -30.34
C GLY A 75 12.99 3.46 -30.20
N HIS A 76 12.97 2.73 -29.08
CA HIS A 76 11.91 1.76 -28.77
C HIS A 76 10.53 2.43 -28.67
N SER A 77 10.44 3.55 -27.96
CA SER A 77 9.17 4.27 -27.75
C SER A 77 8.64 4.90 -29.05
N LYS A 78 9.53 5.39 -29.91
CA LYS A 78 9.18 5.98 -31.22
C LYS A 78 8.54 4.96 -32.15
N LYS A 79 8.98 3.69 -32.14
CA LYS A 79 8.35 2.61 -32.92
C LYS A 79 6.90 2.38 -32.52
N ALA A 80 6.55 2.67 -31.27
CA ALA A 80 5.19 2.57 -30.75
C ALA A 80 4.35 3.84 -30.97
N GLY A 81 4.89 4.86 -31.65
CA GLY A 81 4.21 6.15 -31.86
C GLY A 81 4.18 7.05 -30.62
N ILE A 82 5.02 6.79 -29.61
CA ILE A 82 4.99 7.52 -28.34
C ILE A 82 6.07 8.60 -28.35
N GLU A 83 5.67 9.87 -28.19
CA GLU A 83 6.58 11.02 -28.19
C GLU A 83 7.51 11.04 -26.98
N LYS A 84 6.99 10.69 -25.80
CA LYS A 84 7.73 10.71 -24.53
C LYS A 84 7.97 9.29 -24.02
N THR A 85 9.23 8.96 -23.77
CA THR A 85 9.60 7.63 -23.27
C THR A 85 9.08 7.42 -21.84
N PRO A 86 8.37 6.30 -21.56
CA PRO A 86 8.02 5.91 -20.21
C PRO A 86 9.23 5.44 -19.40
N ARG A 87 9.25 5.73 -18.10
CA ARG A 87 10.32 5.40 -17.15
C ARG A 87 10.30 3.93 -16.79
N PHE A 88 9.11 3.40 -16.54
CA PHE A 88 8.95 2.02 -16.12
C PHE A 88 8.21 1.26 -17.20
N LEU A 89 8.90 0.26 -17.74
CA LEU A 89 8.35 -0.71 -18.67
C LEU A 89 8.15 -2.03 -17.93
N LYS A 90 6.92 -2.56 -17.93
CA LYS A 90 6.64 -3.91 -17.42
C LYS A 90 5.80 -4.69 -18.41
N GLU A 91 6.05 -5.98 -18.45
CA GLU A 91 5.35 -6.93 -19.30
C GLU A 91 4.32 -7.69 -18.49
N ILE A 92 3.15 -7.90 -19.09
CA ILE A 92 2.09 -8.72 -18.53
C ILE A 92 1.74 -9.77 -19.59
N ARG A 93 1.84 -11.03 -19.17
CA ARG A 93 1.53 -12.19 -20.01
C ARG A 93 0.03 -12.37 -20.09
N VAL A 94 -0.44 -12.69 -21.28
CA VAL A 94 -1.84 -12.97 -21.61
C VAL A 94 -1.94 -14.18 -22.52
N ASP A 95 -3.08 -14.85 -22.47
CA ASP A 95 -3.29 -16.06 -23.28
C ASP A 95 -3.55 -15.70 -24.75
N ALA A 96 -4.36 -14.66 -24.99
CA ALA A 96 -4.63 -14.11 -26.31
C ALA A 96 -4.34 -12.60 -26.35
N LEU A 97 -3.65 -12.14 -27.40
CA LEU A 97 -3.59 -10.72 -27.75
C LEU A 97 -4.83 -10.41 -28.57
N GLY A 98 -5.71 -9.57 -28.04
CA GLY A 98 -6.82 -9.04 -28.83
C GLY A 98 -6.45 -7.90 -29.74
N ASP A 99 -7.47 -7.12 -30.09
CA ASP A 99 -7.37 -5.86 -30.85
C ASP A 99 -6.80 -4.72 -29.98
N LEU A 100 -5.62 -4.94 -29.41
CA LEU A 100 -4.85 -3.92 -28.72
C LEU A 100 -4.03 -3.16 -29.77
N SER A 101 -4.11 -1.83 -29.74
CA SER A 101 -3.27 -0.96 -30.57
C SER A 101 -2.07 -0.44 -29.78
N LEU A 102 -0.94 -0.29 -30.47
CA LEU A 102 0.23 0.39 -29.91
C LEU A 102 -0.10 1.86 -29.62
N GLY A 103 0.43 2.39 -28.52
CA GLY A 103 0.20 3.77 -28.09
C GLY A 103 -1.14 4.02 -27.41
N ARG A 104 -2.04 3.03 -27.34
CA ARG A 104 -3.32 3.15 -26.61
C ARG A 104 -3.07 3.42 -25.12
N LEU A 105 -3.81 4.40 -24.60
CA LEU A 105 -3.91 4.69 -23.17
C LEU A 105 -4.98 3.78 -22.55
N VAL A 106 -4.62 3.08 -21.48
CA VAL A 106 -5.53 2.21 -20.72
C VAL A 106 -5.78 2.83 -19.35
N LYS A 107 -7.04 3.14 -19.07
CA LYS A 107 -7.51 3.67 -17.79
C LYS A 107 -7.83 2.56 -16.78
N ALA A 108 -7.81 2.90 -15.49
CA ALA A 108 -8.12 1.95 -14.43
C ALA A 108 -9.56 1.44 -14.48
N GLU A 109 -10.51 2.34 -14.71
CA GLU A 109 -11.96 2.07 -14.78
C GLU A 109 -12.35 1.12 -15.91
N GLU A 110 -11.58 1.09 -17.01
CA GLU A 110 -11.82 0.17 -18.12
C GLU A 110 -11.55 -1.29 -17.72
N VAL A 111 -10.61 -1.53 -16.80
CA VAL A 111 -10.09 -2.88 -16.52
C VAL A 111 -10.57 -3.44 -15.17
N LEU A 112 -10.69 -2.58 -14.16
CA LEU A 112 -11.06 -2.99 -12.80
C LEU A 112 -12.45 -2.48 -12.45
N LYS A 113 -13.23 -3.36 -11.83
CA LYS A 113 -14.55 -3.05 -11.26
C LYS A 113 -14.53 -3.28 -9.75
N GLN A 114 -15.48 -2.66 -9.06
CA GLN A 114 -15.68 -2.89 -7.64
C GLN A 114 -16.06 -4.36 -7.41
N GLY A 115 -15.46 -5.01 -6.42
CA GLY A 115 -15.64 -6.45 -6.17
C GLY A 115 -14.69 -7.37 -6.92
N ASP A 116 -13.83 -6.86 -7.79
CA ASP A 116 -12.82 -7.68 -8.46
C ASP A 116 -11.75 -8.18 -7.46
N LEU A 117 -11.26 -9.40 -7.71
CA LEU A 117 -10.09 -9.98 -7.04
C LEU A 117 -8.83 -9.74 -7.86
N VAL A 118 -7.82 -9.17 -7.19
CA VAL A 118 -6.54 -8.82 -7.82
C VAL A 118 -5.34 -9.38 -7.05
N ASP A 119 -4.34 -9.81 -7.81
CA ASP A 119 -3.01 -10.12 -7.33
C ASP A 119 -2.10 -8.92 -7.52
N VAL A 120 -1.53 -8.40 -6.44
CA VAL A 120 -0.64 -7.23 -6.51
C VAL A 120 0.80 -7.64 -6.26
N THR A 121 1.63 -7.34 -7.25
CA THR A 121 3.06 -7.67 -7.23
C THR A 121 3.90 -6.41 -7.17
N GLY A 122 4.84 -6.36 -6.23
CA GLY A 122 5.72 -5.21 -6.06
C GLY A 122 7.07 -5.61 -5.47
N THR A 123 7.98 -4.65 -5.41
CA THR A 123 9.27 -4.83 -4.73
C THR A 123 9.09 -4.54 -3.24
N SER A 124 9.36 -5.54 -2.40
CA SER A 124 9.28 -5.41 -0.94
C SER A 124 10.29 -4.40 -0.37
N LYS A 125 9.93 -3.73 0.73
CA LYS A 125 10.82 -2.78 1.42
C LYS A 125 12.12 -3.46 1.84
N GLY A 126 13.25 -2.86 1.48
CA GLY A 126 14.58 -3.30 1.88
C GLY A 126 14.81 -3.20 3.38
N LYS A 127 15.53 -4.19 3.94
CA LYS A 127 15.89 -4.24 5.37
C LYS A 127 17.40 -4.39 5.60
N GLY A 128 18.22 -4.26 4.56
CA GLY A 128 19.68 -4.42 4.63
C GLY A 128 20.12 -5.87 4.87
N TYR A 129 21.29 -6.05 5.49
CA TYR A 129 21.74 -7.33 6.00
C TYR A 129 20.98 -7.66 7.30
N ALA A 130 20.24 -8.77 7.30
CA ALA A 130 19.46 -9.19 8.45
C ALA A 130 20.06 -10.45 9.09
N GLY A 131 20.17 -10.43 10.42
CA GLY A 131 20.49 -11.62 11.21
C GLY A 131 19.40 -12.69 11.15
N VAL A 132 19.72 -13.90 11.61
CA VAL A 132 18.84 -15.08 11.51
C VAL A 132 17.50 -14.92 12.23
N VAL A 133 17.48 -14.23 13.37
CA VAL A 133 16.24 -13.98 14.12
C VAL A 133 15.27 -13.13 13.29
N LYS A 134 15.72 -12.01 12.71
CA LYS A 134 14.88 -11.12 11.90
C LYS A 134 14.50 -11.72 10.55
N ARG A 135 15.39 -12.49 9.92
CA ARG A 135 15.22 -13.03 8.56
C ARG A 135 14.38 -14.31 8.54
N HIS A 136 14.53 -15.16 9.56
CA HIS A 136 13.97 -16.51 9.57
C HIS A 136 13.16 -16.82 10.84
N HIS A 137 12.96 -15.86 11.74
CA HIS A 137 12.23 -16.01 13.00
C HIS A 137 12.82 -17.12 13.90
N PHE A 138 14.15 -17.26 13.92
CA PHE A 138 14.82 -18.18 14.84
C PHE A 138 14.61 -17.73 16.29
N LYS A 139 14.42 -18.70 17.19
CA LYS A 139 14.14 -18.45 18.63
C LYS A 139 15.32 -17.81 19.37
N GLY A 140 16.55 -18.13 18.97
CA GLY A 140 17.76 -17.75 19.70
C GLY A 140 18.00 -18.64 20.93
N GLY A 141 19.04 -18.32 21.70
CA GLY A 141 19.33 -18.96 22.98
C GLY A 141 18.58 -18.29 24.15
N PRO A 142 18.62 -18.88 25.35
CA PRO A 142 18.14 -18.22 26.56
C PRO A 142 18.94 -16.94 26.82
N ARG A 143 18.33 -15.95 27.47
CA ARG A 143 18.97 -14.67 27.84
C ARG A 143 19.69 -14.74 29.19
N THR A 144 19.26 -15.63 30.08
CA THR A 144 19.82 -15.85 31.43
C THR A 144 20.33 -17.31 31.57
N HIS A 145 20.71 -17.71 32.78
CA HIS A 145 21.21 -19.05 33.13
C HIS A 145 22.50 -19.47 32.39
N GLY A 146 23.55 -18.65 32.53
CA GLY A 146 24.88 -18.99 32.02
C GLY A 146 25.07 -18.78 30.51
N GLN A 147 24.12 -18.14 29.82
CA GLN A 147 24.34 -17.67 28.46
C GLN A 147 25.44 -16.60 28.42
N SER A 148 26.39 -16.75 27.50
CA SER A 148 27.44 -15.76 27.25
C SER A 148 27.02 -14.80 26.11
N ASP A 149 27.46 -15.04 24.88
CA ASP A 149 27.30 -14.13 23.73
C ASP A 149 26.29 -14.62 22.67
N ARG A 150 25.67 -15.79 22.88
CA ARG A 150 24.90 -16.50 21.83
C ARG A 150 23.39 -16.32 21.88
N GLU A 151 22.87 -15.29 22.56
CA GLU A 151 21.43 -15.05 22.68
C GLU A 151 20.73 -15.03 21.30
N ARG A 152 21.35 -14.41 20.28
CA ARG A 152 20.78 -14.29 18.92
C ARG A 152 21.53 -15.08 17.86
N ALA A 153 22.36 -16.04 18.28
CA ALA A 153 23.14 -16.88 17.39
C ALA A 153 22.24 -17.88 16.61
N PRO A 154 22.68 -18.36 15.43
CA PRO A 154 21.94 -19.34 14.63
C PRO A 154 21.89 -20.76 15.21
N GLY A 155 22.71 -21.07 16.22
CA GLY A 155 22.92 -22.43 16.70
C GLY A 155 23.73 -23.27 15.72
N SER A 156 23.55 -24.60 15.75
CA SER A 156 24.30 -25.52 14.89
C SER A 156 23.94 -25.37 13.40
N SER A 157 24.96 -25.36 12.56
CA SER A 157 24.85 -25.27 11.10
C SER A 157 24.73 -26.64 10.41
N GLY A 158 25.01 -27.75 11.09
CA GLY A 158 25.00 -29.10 10.49
C GLY A 158 25.33 -30.24 11.46
N GLN A 159 25.38 -31.45 10.92
CA GLN A 159 25.84 -32.68 11.57
C GLN A 159 27.32 -32.90 11.27
N THR A 160 28.02 -33.69 12.11
CA THR A 160 29.46 -33.95 12.01
C THR A 160 29.82 -34.87 10.83
N THR A 161 29.76 -36.20 11.00
CA THR A 161 30.40 -37.18 10.09
C THR A 161 29.73 -37.27 8.72
N THR A 162 28.41 -37.37 8.69
CA THR A 162 27.62 -37.36 7.45
C THR A 162 26.70 -36.15 7.53
N PRO A 163 26.70 -35.19 6.58
CA PRO A 163 27.32 -35.15 5.25
C PRO A 163 28.72 -34.48 5.15
N GLY A 164 29.38 -34.10 6.25
CA GLY A 164 30.69 -33.41 6.22
C GLY A 164 30.68 -32.00 5.61
N ARG A 165 29.50 -31.42 5.35
CA ARG A 165 29.33 -30.07 4.79
C ARG A 165 27.97 -29.48 5.16
N VAL A 166 27.83 -28.16 5.05
CA VAL A 166 26.53 -27.51 5.19
C VAL A 166 25.69 -27.73 3.93
N TYR A 167 24.45 -28.20 4.08
CA TYR A 167 23.52 -28.37 2.96
C TYR A 167 23.18 -27.04 2.28
N LYS A 168 23.01 -27.08 0.95
CA LYS A 168 22.53 -25.92 0.17
C LYS A 168 21.14 -25.51 0.66
N GLY A 169 20.88 -24.20 0.75
CA GLY A 169 19.60 -23.67 1.24
C GLY A 169 19.48 -23.62 2.77
N LYS A 170 20.53 -23.97 3.54
CA LYS A 170 20.55 -23.77 4.98
C LYS A 170 20.28 -22.29 5.31
N ARG A 171 19.32 -22.07 6.21
CA ARG A 171 18.86 -20.74 6.63
C ARG A 171 19.95 -20.06 7.47
N MET A 172 20.45 -18.92 6.98
CA MET A 172 21.52 -18.13 7.61
C MET A 172 21.21 -16.64 7.51
N SER A 173 22.04 -15.78 8.09
CA SER A 173 21.94 -14.32 7.92
C SER A 173 22.17 -13.91 6.46
N GLY A 174 21.73 -12.71 6.10
CA GLY A 174 21.92 -12.21 4.75
C GLY A 174 20.98 -11.07 4.39
N LYS A 175 21.06 -10.60 3.14
CA LYS A 175 20.20 -9.52 2.62
C LYS A 175 18.72 -9.90 2.73
N MET A 176 17.91 -8.98 3.26
CA MET A 176 16.46 -9.13 3.42
C MET A 176 15.72 -7.95 2.78
N GLY A 177 14.58 -8.24 2.15
CA GLY A 177 13.80 -7.24 1.40
C GLY A 177 14.34 -7.01 0.00
N ASN A 178 13.83 -5.99 -0.70
CA ASN A 178 14.13 -5.69 -2.12
C ASN A 178 13.89 -6.88 -3.06
N ALA A 179 13.05 -7.84 -2.66
CA ALA A 179 12.63 -8.96 -3.48
C ALA A 179 11.21 -8.71 -4.00
N LYS A 180 10.91 -9.23 -5.21
CA LYS A 180 9.57 -9.23 -5.78
C LYS A 180 8.67 -10.11 -4.91
N ARG A 181 7.54 -9.55 -4.45
CA ARG A 181 6.53 -10.24 -3.65
C ARG A 181 5.16 -9.97 -4.24
N THR A 182 4.32 -10.99 -4.22
CA THR A 182 2.94 -10.92 -4.68
C THR A 182 2.03 -11.18 -3.49
N VAL A 183 1.10 -10.26 -3.25
CA VAL A 183 0.00 -10.47 -2.32
C VAL A 183 -1.21 -10.82 -3.16
N LYS A 184 -1.79 -11.99 -2.89
CA LYS A 184 -2.85 -12.57 -3.72
C LYS A 184 -4.23 -12.25 -3.18
N ASN A 185 -5.23 -12.30 -4.05
CA ASN A 185 -6.65 -12.22 -3.70
C ASN A 185 -7.02 -10.98 -2.89
N LEU A 186 -6.47 -9.81 -3.25
CA LEU A 186 -6.91 -8.53 -2.69
C LEU A 186 -8.19 -8.10 -3.38
N VAL A 187 -9.14 -7.55 -2.62
CA VAL A 187 -10.44 -7.11 -3.14
C VAL A 187 -10.37 -5.64 -3.55
N VAL A 188 -10.87 -5.31 -4.73
CA VAL A 188 -11.05 -3.92 -5.18
C VAL A 188 -12.30 -3.35 -4.51
N LEU A 189 -12.12 -2.33 -3.66
CA LEU A 189 -13.22 -1.68 -2.92
C LEU A 189 -13.84 -0.55 -3.72
N SER A 190 -13.01 0.28 -4.37
CA SER A 190 -13.47 1.34 -5.24
C SER A 190 -12.44 1.64 -6.32
N VAL A 191 -12.93 2.16 -7.44
CA VAL A 191 -12.13 2.76 -8.52
C VAL A 191 -12.71 4.15 -8.72
N GLN A 192 -11.88 5.19 -8.57
CA GLN A 192 -12.26 6.59 -8.72
C GLN A 192 -11.23 7.27 -9.61
N GLY A 193 -11.57 7.47 -10.89
CA GLY A 193 -10.64 7.99 -11.89
C GLY A 193 -9.39 7.11 -11.99
N ASP A 194 -8.24 7.70 -11.69
CA ASP A 194 -6.95 7.01 -11.72
C ASP A 194 -6.61 6.30 -10.39
N THR A 195 -7.41 6.46 -9.34
CA THR A 195 -7.11 5.89 -8.02
C THR A 195 -7.91 4.61 -7.78
N VAL A 196 -7.21 3.55 -7.41
CA VAL A 196 -7.78 2.25 -7.04
C VAL A 196 -7.60 2.02 -5.54
N LEU A 197 -8.69 1.74 -4.82
CA LEU A 197 -8.65 1.35 -3.43
C LEU A 197 -8.73 -0.17 -3.30
N LEU A 198 -7.71 -0.76 -2.68
CA LEU A 198 -7.61 -2.19 -2.43
C LEU A 198 -7.79 -2.50 -0.95
N LYS A 199 -8.54 -3.55 -0.64
CA LYS A 199 -8.67 -4.11 0.71
C LYS A 199 -7.38 -4.83 1.09
N GLY A 200 -6.66 -4.33 2.09
CA GLY A 200 -5.42 -4.92 2.61
C GLY A 200 -4.16 -4.10 2.34
N LEU A 201 -3.00 -4.69 2.60
CA LEU A 201 -1.69 -4.06 2.48
C LEU A 201 -0.93 -4.56 1.25
N VAL A 202 -0.25 -3.63 0.59
CA VAL A 202 0.47 -3.87 -0.66
C VAL A 202 1.99 -3.73 -0.44
N PRO A 203 2.83 -4.58 -1.06
CA PRO A 203 4.28 -4.52 -0.91
C PRO A 203 4.88 -3.19 -1.38
N GLY A 204 6.01 -2.81 -0.76
CA GLY A 204 6.80 -1.65 -1.18
C GLY A 204 6.57 -0.40 -0.35
N ILE A 205 7.35 0.64 -0.68
CA ILE A 205 7.30 1.98 -0.08
C ILE A 205 6.26 2.80 -0.88
N PRO A 206 5.69 3.90 -0.35
CA PRO A 206 5.05 4.91 -1.18
C PRO A 206 5.88 5.23 -2.44
N ASP A 207 5.20 5.52 -3.54
CA ASP A 207 5.71 5.71 -4.91
C ASP A 207 6.36 4.50 -5.57
N SER A 208 6.39 3.34 -4.91
CA SER A 208 6.87 2.11 -5.55
C SER A 208 5.90 1.63 -6.63
N VAL A 209 6.48 1.14 -7.73
CA VAL A 209 5.75 0.58 -8.87
C VAL A 209 5.21 -0.80 -8.51
N LEU A 210 3.94 -1.00 -8.83
CA LEU A 210 3.15 -2.19 -8.57
C LEU A 210 2.57 -2.70 -9.89
N ILE A 211 2.46 -4.02 -9.99
CA ILE A 211 1.75 -4.70 -11.06
C ILE A 211 0.50 -5.30 -10.44
N ILE A 212 -0.66 -4.85 -10.89
CA ILE A 212 -1.97 -5.37 -10.48
C ILE A 212 -2.42 -6.33 -11.57
N LYS A 213 -2.74 -7.57 -11.21
CA LYS A 213 -3.31 -8.56 -12.14
C LYS A 213 -4.70 -8.96 -11.65
N LYS A 214 -5.72 -8.83 -12.50
CA LYS A 214 -7.07 -9.33 -12.23
C LYS A 214 -7.05 -10.86 -12.30
N VAL A 215 -7.66 -11.49 -11.30
CA VAL A 215 -7.77 -12.95 -11.17
C VAL A 215 -9.21 -13.39 -11.38
N GLY A 216 -10.17 -12.68 -10.80
CA GLY A 216 -11.58 -13.04 -10.87
C GLY A 216 -12.45 -12.03 -10.13
N GLU A 217 -13.60 -12.47 -9.64
CA GLU A 217 -14.59 -11.65 -8.92
C GLU A 217 -14.87 -12.26 -7.54
N ASP A 218 -15.04 -11.41 -6.52
CA ASP A 218 -15.42 -11.85 -5.18
C ASP A 218 -16.94 -12.00 -5.09
N LYS A 219 -17.41 -13.23 -4.83
CA LYS A 219 -18.84 -13.55 -4.71
C LYS A 219 -19.48 -12.95 -3.46
N LYS A 220 -18.69 -12.60 -2.44
CA LYS A 220 -19.15 -12.06 -1.16
C LYS A 220 -18.66 -10.62 -0.95
N PHE A 221 -18.72 -9.83 -2.01
CA PHE A 221 -18.30 -8.43 -1.95
C PHE A 221 -19.24 -7.61 -1.06
N ILE A 222 -18.66 -6.89 -0.11
CA ILE A 222 -19.34 -5.88 0.70
C ILE A 222 -18.74 -4.52 0.32
N PRO A 223 -19.55 -3.56 -0.13
CA PRO A 223 -19.05 -2.26 -0.56
C PRO A 223 -18.66 -1.36 0.63
N LEU A 224 -18.05 -0.23 0.30
CA LEU A 224 -17.68 0.81 1.25
C LEU A 224 -18.91 1.51 1.81
N PHE A 225 -18.88 1.82 3.11
CA PHE A 225 -19.93 2.61 3.74
C PHE A 225 -20.03 3.99 3.10
N LYS A 226 -21.19 4.30 2.50
CA LYS A 226 -21.52 5.64 2.03
C LYS A 226 -22.08 6.43 3.19
N LYS A 227 -21.34 7.45 3.66
CA LYS A 227 -21.90 8.43 4.58
C LYS A 227 -23.02 9.15 3.82
N GLN A 228 -24.27 9.05 4.28
CA GLN A 228 -25.37 9.81 3.71
C GLN A 228 -24.96 11.28 3.71
N THR A 229 -24.84 11.88 2.53
CA THR A 229 -24.86 13.33 2.40
C THR A 229 -26.25 13.73 2.84
N VAL A 230 -26.35 14.34 4.02
CA VAL A 230 -27.60 14.99 4.45
C VAL A 230 -27.84 16.07 3.39
N ASP A 231 -28.87 15.87 2.56
CA ASP A 231 -29.23 16.83 1.54
C ASP A 231 -29.50 18.19 2.20
N SER A 232 -28.75 19.20 1.79
CA SER A 232 -28.86 20.60 2.23
C SER A 232 -30.12 21.26 1.67
N ASN A 233 -31.28 20.61 1.79
CA ASN A 233 -32.55 21.12 1.26
C ASN A 233 -33.77 20.78 2.13
N VAL A 234 -33.61 20.83 3.45
CA VAL A 234 -34.74 21.01 4.37
C VAL A 234 -34.92 22.52 4.57
N LYS A 235 -36.03 23.06 4.05
CA LYS A 235 -36.48 24.42 4.34
C LYS A 235 -36.62 24.57 5.86
N PRO A 236 -36.10 25.62 6.51
CA PRO A 236 -36.46 25.92 7.89
C PRO A 236 -37.90 26.44 7.88
N GLU A 237 -38.85 25.63 8.34
CA GLU A 237 -40.13 26.17 8.80
C GLU A 237 -39.93 26.87 10.15
N PRO A 238 -40.63 27.98 10.40
CA PRO A 238 -40.29 28.91 11.46
C PRO A 238 -40.79 28.43 12.82
N GLU A 239 -39.89 28.31 13.79
CA GLU A 239 -40.26 28.31 15.20
C GLU A 239 -40.53 29.76 15.63
N GLN A 240 -41.81 30.15 15.64
CA GLN A 240 -42.32 31.21 16.49
C GLN A 240 -42.92 30.55 17.74
N ASN A 241 -42.39 30.89 18.91
CA ASN A 241 -43.16 31.47 20.03
C ASN A 241 -42.23 31.66 21.24
N ASP A 242 -41.80 32.92 21.39
CA ASP A 242 -41.75 33.75 22.59
C ASP A 242 -41.77 33.09 23.98
N VAL A 243 -40.89 33.56 24.89
CA VAL A 243 -41.28 34.55 25.92
C VAL A 243 -40.13 34.84 26.91
N LYS A 244 -39.74 36.12 26.92
CA LYS A 244 -39.26 37.01 28.03
C LYS A 244 -37.83 36.89 28.58
N GLU A 245 -37.01 37.82 28.10
CA GLU A 245 -36.02 38.53 28.89
C GLU A 245 -36.66 39.22 30.12
N LYS A 246 -36.06 39.04 31.29
CA LYS A 246 -35.96 40.06 32.33
C LYS A 246 -34.53 40.07 32.87
N LYS A 247 -33.79 41.13 32.56
CA LYS A 247 -32.63 41.57 33.32
C LYS A 247 -33.11 42.20 34.62
N ILE A 248 -32.48 41.85 35.74
CA ILE A 248 -32.30 42.73 36.91
C ILE A 248 -30.88 42.46 37.42
N ASP A 249 -30.11 43.54 37.50
CA ASP A 249 -28.75 43.61 38.03
C ASP A 249 -28.74 43.74 39.58
N ASP A 250 -27.53 43.69 40.13
CA ASP A 250 -27.08 44.22 41.43
C ASP A 250 -26.97 43.31 42.68
N GLU A 251 -25.70 43.07 43.01
CA GLU A 251 -25.03 43.11 44.32
C GLU A 251 -25.57 42.33 45.54
N SER A 252 -24.77 41.37 46.01
CA SER A 252 -24.16 41.44 47.35
C SER A 252 -23.14 40.32 47.60
N THR A 253 -21.94 40.77 47.96
CA THR A 253 -20.91 40.16 48.82
C THR A 253 -21.29 38.90 49.61
N ASN A 254 -20.47 37.85 49.52
CA ASN A 254 -19.68 37.43 50.68
C ASN A 254 -18.51 36.51 50.33
N GLU A 255 -17.38 36.85 50.93
CA GLU A 255 -16.07 36.23 50.85
C GLU A 255 -16.06 34.84 51.47
N ILE A 256 -15.40 33.86 50.81
CA ILE A 256 -14.56 32.87 51.52
C ILE A 256 -13.29 32.64 50.69
N LYS A 257 -12.17 33.06 51.27
CA LYS A 257 -10.79 32.85 50.80
C LYS A 257 -10.35 31.42 51.06
N ALA A 258 -9.66 30.81 50.11
CA ALA A 258 -8.60 29.82 50.36
C ALA A 258 -7.64 29.78 49.15
N GLU A 259 -6.44 30.34 49.32
CA GLU A 259 -5.32 30.22 48.38
C GLU A 259 -4.64 28.83 48.49
N PRO A 260 -4.02 28.34 47.40
CA PRO A 260 -3.35 27.03 47.35
C PRO A 260 -1.95 27.05 48.00
N SER A 261 -1.59 25.93 48.61
CA SER A 261 -0.35 25.68 49.32
C SER A 261 0.88 25.60 48.40
N LYS A 262 1.95 26.22 48.89
CA LYS A 262 3.31 26.24 48.34
C LYS A 262 3.94 24.84 48.40
N GLU A 263 4.06 24.15 47.27
CA GLU A 263 5.03 23.04 47.18
C GLU A 263 5.69 22.82 45.81
N GLU A 264 5.20 23.43 44.72
CA GLU A 264 5.77 23.17 43.37
C GLU A 264 6.83 24.18 42.88
N LYS A 265 7.27 25.15 43.71
CA LYS A 265 8.27 26.17 43.29
C LYS A 265 9.70 25.93 43.79
N LYS A 266 10.03 24.75 44.31
CA LYS A 266 11.38 24.44 44.83
C LYS A 266 12.25 23.53 43.95
N GLU A 267 11.69 22.79 43.00
CA GLU A 267 12.50 21.91 42.14
C GLU A 267 13.01 22.60 40.86
N GLU A 268 12.38 23.68 40.42
CA GLU A 268 12.76 24.38 39.19
C GLU A 268 13.99 25.30 39.34
N LYS A 269 14.50 25.49 40.58
CA LYS A 269 15.72 26.29 40.85
C LYS A 269 16.99 25.45 41.09
N SER A 270 16.88 24.13 41.22
CA SER A 270 18.05 23.24 41.37
C SER A 270 18.67 22.83 40.03
N GLU A 271 17.89 22.67 38.96
CA GLU A 271 18.42 22.21 37.66
C GLU A 271 19.15 23.29 36.85
N ILE A 272 18.96 24.58 37.16
CA ILE A 272 19.59 25.69 36.42
C ILE A 272 21.03 25.96 36.90
N LYS A 273 21.39 25.54 38.13
CA LYS A 273 22.74 25.73 38.69
C LYS A 273 23.76 24.65 38.29
N GLU A 274 23.31 23.47 37.86
CA GLU A 274 24.23 22.37 37.49
C GLU A 274 24.72 22.46 36.03
N LYS A 275 24.00 23.19 35.16
CA LYS A 275 24.40 23.39 33.76
C LYS A 275 25.36 24.55 33.52
N GLN A 276 25.78 25.28 34.56
CA GLN A 276 26.76 26.38 34.44
C GLN A 276 28.18 26.03 34.91
N ASN A 277 28.40 24.84 35.50
CA ASN A 277 29.72 24.40 36.00
C ASN A 277 30.36 23.25 35.21
N ALA A 278 29.84 22.90 34.04
CA ALA A 278 30.47 21.94 33.12
C ALA A 278 30.88 22.67 31.84
N LYS A 279 32.00 23.40 31.91
CA LYS A 279 32.75 23.89 30.76
C LYS A 279 34.23 23.77 31.05
#